data_AF-A0AA36BQJ7-F1
#
_entry.id   AF-A0AA36BQJ7-F1
#
_cell.length_a   1.000
_cell.length_b   1.000
_cell.length_c   1.000
_cell.angle_alpha   90.00
_cell.angle_beta   90.00
_cell.angle_gamma   90.00
#
_symmetry.space_group_name_H-M   'P 1'
#
loop_
_entity.id
_entity.type
_entity.pdbx_description
1 polymer ?
#
loop_
_entity_poly.entity_id
_entity_poly.type
_entity_poly.pdbx_seq_one_letter_code
_entity_poly.pdbx_strand_id
1 'polypeptide(L)'
;MYATKRRRRTVKSVKPPVKDPPKSNPSKRHRERLNAELDHLASLLPFEQSVISKLDKLSILRLAVSYLRIKSYFQAVLPDRYSIESHLLNRSHLFPEPGFSEGDSILQALYGFLFVVTCEGEVFFASRTVEQYLGFHQSDIIHQSVMELIHSEDREEFKRQLLWNSSLPPDKTNLTLHEIMLPDFRN
;
A
#
# COMPACT_ATOMS: atom_id res chain seq x y z
N MET A 1 -78.79 -51.83 -7.28
CA MET A 1 -77.58 -52.14 -8.08
C MET A 1 -76.40 -51.38 -7.49
N TYR A 2 -75.38 -52.08 -6.99
CA TYR A 2 -74.24 -51.48 -6.27
C TYR A 2 -73.15 -50.98 -7.24
N ALA A 3 -72.70 -49.74 -7.09
CA ALA A 3 -71.55 -49.20 -7.82
C ALA A 3 -70.25 -49.38 -7.02
N THR A 4 -69.40 -50.31 -7.46
CA THR A 4 -68.06 -50.56 -6.91
C THR A 4 -67.08 -49.42 -7.26
N LYS A 5 -66.54 -48.76 -6.22
CA LYS A 5 -65.50 -47.73 -6.32
C LYS A 5 -64.15 -48.38 -6.61
N ARG A 6 -63.66 -48.30 -7.87
CA ARG A 6 -62.31 -48.74 -8.25
C ARG A 6 -61.26 -47.81 -7.65
N ARG A 7 -60.51 -48.32 -6.66
CA ARG A 7 -59.34 -47.68 -6.03
C ARG A 7 -58.17 -47.67 -7.03
N ARG A 8 -57.81 -46.50 -7.58
CA ARG A 8 -56.57 -46.32 -8.34
C ARG A 8 -55.38 -46.51 -7.38
N ARG A 9 -54.52 -47.49 -7.65
CA ARG A 9 -53.22 -47.64 -6.99
C ARG A 9 -52.34 -46.44 -7.37
N THR A 10 -51.88 -45.70 -6.38
CA THR A 10 -50.83 -44.69 -6.52
C THR A 10 -49.52 -45.37 -6.86
N VAL A 11 -49.04 -45.18 -8.08
CA VAL A 11 -47.69 -45.56 -8.48
C VAL A 11 -46.74 -44.63 -7.71
N LYS A 12 -45.89 -45.20 -6.86
CA LYS A 12 -44.82 -44.46 -6.17
C LYS A 12 -43.89 -43.88 -7.25
N SER A 13 -43.95 -42.58 -7.47
CA SER A 13 -42.96 -41.84 -8.25
C SER A 13 -41.61 -41.94 -7.53
N VAL A 14 -40.65 -42.59 -8.19
CA VAL A 14 -39.26 -42.67 -7.76
C VAL A 14 -38.69 -41.25 -7.78
N LYS A 15 -38.24 -40.75 -6.63
CA LYS A 15 -37.47 -39.49 -6.54
C LYS A 15 -36.24 -39.60 -7.44
N PRO A 16 -35.98 -38.62 -8.34
CA PRO A 16 -34.73 -38.62 -9.08
C PRO A 16 -33.54 -38.46 -8.12
N PRO A 17 -32.37 -39.03 -8.46
CA PRO A 17 -31.18 -38.91 -7.62
C PRO A 17 -30.78 -37.44 -7.47
N VAL A 18 -30.27 -37.12 -6.29
CA VAL A 18 -29.71 -35.81 -5.93
C VAL A 18 -28.74 -35.39 -7.04
N LYS A 19 -29.14 -34.41 -7.85
CA LYS A 19 -28.25 -33.81 -8.85
C LYS A 19 -27.07 -33.23 -8.09
N ASP A 20 -25.87 -33.59 -8.53
CA ASP A 20 -24.60 -33.00 -8.09
C ASP A 20 -24.74 -31.48 -7.93
N PRO A 21 -24.12 -30.87 -6.89
CA PRO A 21 -24.16 -29.43 -6.73
C PRO A 21 -23.77 -28.77 -8.06
N PRO A 22 -24.53 -27.75 -8.53
CA PRO A 22 -24.28 -27.18 -9.84
C PRO A 22 -22.83 -26.73 -9.91
N LYS A 23 -22.09 -27.31 -10.87
CA LYS A 23 -20.71 -26.92 -11.17
C LYS A 23 -20.70 -25.40 -11.27
N SER A 24 -19.97 -24.75 -10.36
CA SER A 24 -19.88 -23.29 -10.25
C SER A 24 -19.67 -22.69 -11.64
N ASN A 25 -20.48 -21.70 -12.00
CA ASN A 25 -20.39 -20.98 -13.27
C ASN A 25 -18.91 -20.56 -13.51
N PRO A 26 -18.33 -20.80 -14.70
CA PRO A 26 -16.95 -20.39 -15.02
C PRO A 26 -16.59 -18.96 -14.59
N SER A 27 -17.51 -17.99 -14.75
CA SER A 27 -17.31 -16.60 -14.32
C SER A 27 -17.16 -16.48 -12.79
N LYS A 28 -17.97 -17.21 -12.01
CA LYS A 28 -17.89 -17.25 -10.55
C LYS A 28 -16.55 -17.85 -10.10
N ARG A 29 -16.16 -18.98 -10.69
CA ARG A 29 -14.87 -19.63 -10.39
C ARG A 29 -13.67 -18.73 -10.72
N HIS A 30 -13.73 -17.98 -11.82
CA HIS A 30 -12.69 -17.01 -12.15
C HIS A 30 -12.60 -15.89 -11.11
N ARG A 31 -13.73 -15.32 -10.70
CA ARG A 31 -13.78 -14.30 -9.62
C ARG A 31 -13.25 -14.82 -8.28
N GLU A 32 -13.59 -16.05 -7.91
CA GLU A 32 -13.11 -16.67 -6.67
C GLU A 32 -11.59 -16.85 -6.68
N ARG A 33 -11.02 -17.29 -7.81
CA ARG A 33 -9.56 -17.37 -7.97
C ARG A 33 -8.90 -16.01 -7.86
N LEU A 34 -9.43 -14.98 -8.54
CA LEU A 34 -8.88 -13.63 -8.46
C LEU A 34 -8.92 -13.07 -7.04
N ASN A 35 -10.01 -13.30 -6.30
CA ASN A 35 -10.09 -12.89 -4.91
C ASN A 35 -9.07 -13.63 -4.04
N ALA A 36 -8.88 -14.94 -4.22
CA ALA A 36 -7.88 -15.70 -3.49
C ALA A 36 -6.46 -15.18 -3.74
N GLU A 37 -6.14 -14.80 -4.99
CA GLU A 37 -4.86 -14.16 -5.31
C GLU A 37 -4.71 -12.77 -4.68
N LEU A 38 -5.80 -11.97 -4.61
CA LEU A 38 -5.78 -10.68 -3.92
C LEU A 38 -5.59 -10.84 -2.40
N ASP A 39 -6.26 -11.82 -1.78
CA ASP A 39 -6.10 -12.12 -0.36
C ASP A 39 -4.67 -12.59 -0.07
N HIS A 40 -4.10 -13.41 -0.96
CA HIS A 40 -2.70 -13.80 -0.86
C HIS A 40 -1.76 -12.60 -1.00
N LEU A 41 -1.97 -11.73 -2.00
CA LEU A 41 -1.19 -10.50 -2.16
C LEU A 41 -1.27 -9.61 -0.91
N ALA A 42 -2.46 -9.45 -0.32
CA ALA A 42 -2.65 -8.67 0.89
C ALA A 42 -1.83 -9.23 2.06
N SER A 43 -1.76 -10.57 2.20
CA SER A 43 -0.96 -11.24 3.23
C SER A 43 0.56 -11.06 3.07
N LEU A 44 1.03 -10.68 1.88
CA LEU A 44 2.45 -10.40 1.60
C LEU A 44 2.84 -8.94 1.89
N LEU A 45 1.87 -8.05 2.13
CA LEU A 45 2.17 -6.65 2.41
C LEU A 45 2.81 -6.51 3.81
N PRO A 46 3.73 -5.55 4.01
CA PRO A 46 4.40 -5.33 5.30
C PRO A 46 3.50 -4.55 6.26
N PHE A 47 2.28 -5.05 6.53
CA PHE A 47 1.34 -4.48 7.48
C PHE A 47 0.86 -5.56 8.46
N GLU A 48 0.40 -5.11 9.62
CA GLU A 48 -0.22 -6.00 10.60
C GLU A 48 -1.56 -6.55 10.09
N GLN A 49 -1.96 -7.73 10.57
CA GLN A 49 -3.21 -8.39 10.16
C GLN A 49 -4.46 -7.55 10.48
N SER A 50 -4.40 -6.74 11.54
CA SER A 50 -5.46 -5.79 11.91
C SER A 50 -5.69 -4.69 10.87
N VAL A 51 -4.66 -4.36 10.10
CA VAL A 51 -4.70 -3.41 8.97
C VAL A 51 -5.17 -4.13 7.72
N ILE A 52 -4.51 -5.26 7.40
CA ILE A 52 -4.78 -6.06 6.20
C ILE A 52 -6.26 -6.44 6.10
N SER A 53 -6.86 -6.85 7.22
CA SER A 53 -8.29 -7.24 7.28
C SER A 53 -9.28 -6.12 6.95
N LYS A 54 -8.85 -4.85 6.99
CA LYS A 54 -9.68 -3.67 6.70
C LYS A 54 -9.47 -3.12 5.29
N LEU A 55 -8.45 -3.61 4.57
CA LEU A 55 -8.12 -3.10 3.23
C LEU A 55 -9.16 -3.52 2.21
N ASP A 56 -9.56 -2.57 1.36
CA ASP A 56 -10.33 -2.86 0.17
C ASP A 56 -9.40 -3.29 -0.99
N LYS A 57 -10.00 -3.80 -2.08
CA LYS A 57 -9.22 -4.36 -3.21
C LYS A 57 -8.33 -3.31 -3.88
N LEU A 58 -8.80 -2.07 -3.96
CA LEU A 58 -8.02 -0.99 -4.56
C LEU A 58 -6.84 -0.63 -3.67
N SER A 59 -7.03 -0.57 -2.35
CA SER A 59 -5.93 -0.31 -1.41
C SER A 59 -4.90 -1.43 -1.40
N ILE A 60 -5.30 -2.71 -1.49
CA ILE A 60 -4.36 -3.83 -1.61
C ILE A 60 -3.45 -3.64 -2.83
N LEU A 61 -4.03 -3.36 -3.99
CA LEU A 61 -3.28 -3.16 -5.23
C LEU A 61 -2.40 -1.90 -5.15
N ARG A 62 -2.94 -0.79 -4.65
CA ARG A 62 -2.21 0.46 -4.45
C ARG A 62 -0.98 0.23 -3.58
N LEU A 63 -1.16 -0.34 -2.39
CA LEU A 63 -0.09 -0.57 -1.43
C LEU A 63 0.95 -1.58 -1.94
N ALA A 64 0.53 -2.59 -2.70
CA ALA A 64 1.47 -3.51 -3.36
C ALA A 64 2.36 -2.79 -4.37
N VAL A 65 1.78 -1.94 -5.22
CA VAL A 65 2.53 -1.09 -6.15
C VAL A 65 3.45 -0.12 -5.40
N SER A 66 2.95 0.52 -4.35
CA SER A 66 3.73 1.43 -3.50
C SER A 66 4.95 0.74 -2.91
N TYR A 67 4.76 -0.45 -2.35
CA TYR A 67 5.85 -1.24 -1.78
C TYR A 67 6.92 -1.55 -2.83
N LEU A 68 6.52 -1.98 -4.03
CA LEU A 68 7.44 -2.28 -5.12
C LEU A 68 8.19 -1.02 -5.60
N ARG A 69 7.52 0.12 -5.70
CA ARG A 69 8.15 1.40 -6.07
C ARG A 69 9.20 1.82 -5.04
N ILE A 70 8.85 1.78 -3.76
CA ILE A 70 9.77 2.09 -2.65
C ILE A 70 10.98 1.14 -2.69
N LYS A 71 10.73 -0.17 -2.77
CA LYS A 71 11.78 -1.18 -2.83
C LYS A 71 12.72 -0.95 -4.02
N SER A 72 12.16 -0.74 -5.21
CA SER A 72 12.94 -0.47 -6.43
C SER A 72 13.74 0.83 -6.32
N TYR A 73 13.17 1.88 -5.74
CA TYR A 73 13.84 3.18 -5.57
C TYR A 73 15.06 3.05 -4.67
N PHE A 74 14.91 2.48 -3.48
CA PHE A 74 16.03 2.34 -2.55
C PHE A 74 17.08 1.35 -3.04
N GLN A 75 16.70 0.30 -3.78
CA GLN A 75 17.66 -0.59 -4.43
C GLN A 75 18.50 0.11 -5.50
N ALA A 76 17.92 1.08 -6.23
CA ALA A 76 18.64 1.84 -7.25
C ALA A 76 19.51 2.96 -6.66
N VAL A 77 19.02 3.65 -5.62
CA VAL A 77 19.68 4.81 -5.00
C VAL A 77 20.78 4.39 -4.02
N LEU A 78 20.67 3.21 -3.40
CA LEU A 78 21.68 2.65 -2.49
C LEU A 78 22.35 1.44 -3.16
N PRO A 79 23.27 1.63 -4.13
CA PRO A 79 24.04 0.52 -4.68
C PRO A 79 24.88 -0.14 -3.58
N ASP A 80 25.17 -1.44 -3.76
CA ASP A 80 25.76 -2.48 -2.87
C ASP A 80 26.75 -2.09 -1.73
N ARG A 81 27.21 -0.85 -1.60
CA ARG A 81 28.02 -0.38 -0.46
C ARG A 81 27.29 -0.49 0.88
N TYR A 82 25.96 -0.40 0.91
CA TYR A 82 25.14 -0.73 2.10
C TYR A 82 24.71 -2.21 2.15
N SER A 83 24.90 -2.97 1.08
CA SER A 83 24.63 -4.42 1.04
C SER A 83 25.69 -5.20 1.81
N ILE A 84 26.96 -4.75 1.77
CA ILE A 84 28.03 -5.32 2.61
C ILE A 84 27.73 -5.06 4.10
N GLU A 85 27.26 -3.86 4.46
CA GLU A 85 26.77 -3.62 5.83
C GLU A 85 25.49 -4.39 6.13
N SER A 86 24.57 -4.59 5.19
CA SER A 86 23.38 -5.44 5.41
C SER A 86 23.77 -6.90 5.70
N HIS A 87 24.85 -7.42 5.10
CA HIS A 87 25.40 -8.74 5.42
C HIS A 87 26.19 -8.78 6.75
N LEU A 88 26.81 -7.68 7.18
CA LEU A 88 27.49 -7.56 8.49
C LEU A 88 26.51 -7.24 9.64
N LEU A 89 25.46 -6.48 9.38
CA LEU A 89 24.29 -6.25 10.23
C LEU A 89 23.47 -7.55 10.33
N ASN A 90 23.42 -8.36 9.27
CA ASN A 90 22.96 -9.76 9.36
C ASN A 90 23.93 -10.69 10.11
N ARG A 91 25.14 -10.24 10.47
CA ARG A 91 26.06 -10.99 11.35
C ARG A 91 26.09 -10.47 12.79
N SER A 92 25.43 -9.34 13.07
CA SER A 92 25.08 -8.91 14.43
C SER A 92 24.09 -9.89 15.11
N HIS A 93 23.55 -10.85 14.34
CA HIS A 93 22.69 -11.96 14.79
C HIS A 93 23.34 -12.99 15.71
N LEU A 94 24.44 -12.68 16.38
CA LEU A 94 24.89 -13.52 17.50
C LEU A 94 23.94 -13.42 18.70
N PHE A 95 23.06 -12.42 18.73
CA PHE A 95 21.86 -12.38 19.57
C PHE A 95 20.72 -11.64 18.86
N PRO A 96 19.87 -12.32 18.08
CA PRO A 96 18.61 -11.71 17.66
C PRO A 96 17.70 -11.69 18.89
N GLU A 97 17.75 -10.60 19.65
CA GLU A 97 16.67 -10.28 20.59
C GLU A 97 15.39 -10.11 19.76
N PRO A 98 14.35 -10.94 19.96
CA PRO A 98 13.13 -10.89 19.18
C PRO A 98 12.35 -9.62 19.55
N GLY A 99 12.61 -8.52 18.83
CA GLY A 99 11.88 -7.27 19.02
C GLY A 99 12.64 -5.98 18.72
N PHE A 100 13.97 -6.03 18.49
CA PHE A 100 14.74 -4.83 18.19
C PHE A 100 14.91 -4.62 16.69
N SER A 101 14.09 -3.73 16.11
CA SER A 101 14.37 -3.13 14.80
C SER A 101 14.99 -1.74 15.03
N GLU A 102 16.15 -1.48 14.44
CA GLU A 102 16.82 -0.17 14.53
C GLU A 102 15.90 0.96 14.03
N GLY A 103 15.09 0.66 13.00
CA GLY A 103 14.07 1.58 12.49
C GLY A 103 13.02 1.97 13.54
N ASP A 104 12.56 1.03 14.37
CA ASP A 104 11.63 1.33 15.46
C ASP A 104 12.28 2.17 16.55
N SER A 105 13.54 1.91 16.90
CA SER A 105 14.30 2.73 17.85
C SER A 105 14.50 4.16 17.35
N ILE A 106 14.82 4.34 16.05
CA ILE A 106 14.95 5.65 15.43
C ILE A 106 13.61 6.39 15.45
N LEU A 107 12.51 5.71 15.14
CA LEU A 107 11.18 6.31 15.20
C LEU A 107 10.74 6.64 16.64
N GLN A 108 11.17 5.87 17.65
CA GLN A 108 10.93 6.18 19.06
C GLN A 108 11.77 7.37 19.54
N ALA A 109 13.02 7.48 19.07
CA ALA A 109 13.89 8.62 19.36
C ALA A 109 13.41 9.90 18.65
N LEU A 110 12.71 9.75 17.52
CA LEU A 110 12.06 10.84 16.81
C LEU A 110 10.77 11.24 17.52
N TYR A 111 10.72 12.45 18.08
CA TYR A 111 9.47 13.07 18.54
C TYR A 111 8.63 13.58 17.34
N GLY A 112 8.33 12.69 16.40
CA GLY A 112 7.61 13.00 15.16
C GLY A 112 7.42 11.79 14.25
N PHE A 113 7.32 12.07 12.96
CA PHE A 113 7.12 11.08 11.92
C PHE A 113 7.97 11.40 10.69
N LEU A 114 8.31 10.38 9.92
CA LEU A 114 8.91 10.54 8.61
C LEU A 114 7.80 10.65 7.56
N PHE A 115 7.90 11.62 6.68
CA PHE A 115 6.94 11.88 5.63
C PHE A 115 7.68 12.25 4.35
N VAL A 116 7.54 11.42 3.32
CA VAL A 116 8.23 11.58 2.04
C VAL A 116 7.18 11.83 0.97
N VAL A 117 7.30 12.95 0.28
CA VAL A 117 6.37 13.38 -0.77
C VAL A 117 7.15 13.56 -2.06
N THR A 118 6.58 13.15 -3.19
CA THR A 118 7.13 13.46 -4.51
C THR A 118 6.89 14.91 -4.88
N CYS A 119 7.58 15.44 -5.90
CA CYS A 119 7.36 16.80 -6.38
C CYS A 119 5.95 17.00 -6.99
N GLU A 120 5.29 15.92 -7.39
CA GLU A 120 3.89 15.92 -7.83
C GLU A 120 2.89 15.98 -6.67
N GLY A 121 3.37 15.96 -5.41
CA GLY A 121 2.51 15.98 -4.23
C GLY A 121 1.92 14.61 -3.88
N GLU A 122 2.49 13.51 -4.35
CA GLU A 122 2.11 12.15 -3.95
C GLU A 122 2.86 11.76 -2.67
N VAL A 123 2.16 11.20 -1.67
CA VAL A 123 2.79 10.64 -0.48
C VAL A 123 3.53 9.35 -0.86
N PHE A 124 4.83 9.44 -1.03
CA PHE A 124 5.66 8.30 -1.41
C PHE A 124 5.84 7.32 -0.25
N PHE A 125 6.09 7.84 0.95
CA PHE A 125 6.25 7.05 2.18
C PHE A 125 5.82 7.86 3.41
N ALA A 126 5.26 7.19 4.41
CA ALA A 126 5.04 7.76 5.74
C ALA A 126 5.43 6.72 6.80
N SER A 127 5.99 7.12 7.93
CA SER A 127 6.23 6.19 9.05
C SER A 127 4.93 5.85 9.78
N ARG A 128 4.88 4.71 10.47
CA ARG A 128 3.71 4.31 11.28
C ARG A 128 3.33 5.34 12.36
N THR A 129 4.30 6.11 12.85
CA THR A 129 4.09 7.14 13.87
C THR A 129 3.23 8.30 13.37
N VAL A 130 3.03 8.48 12.06
CA VAL A 130 2.16 9.53 11.50
C VAL A 130 0.75 9.51 12.10
N GLU A 131 0.23 8.33 12.45
CA GLU A 131 -1.08 8.18 13.08
C GLU A 131 -1.15 8.87 14.45
N GLN A 132 -0.06 8.85 15.22
CA GLN A 132 -0.01 9.46 16.55
C GLN A 132 -0.03 10.99 16.51
N TYR A 133 0.50 11.58 15.43
CA TYR A 133 0.65 13.04 15.30
C TYR A 133 -0.44 13.68 14.44
N LEU A 134 -0.85 13.01 13.35
CA LEU A 134 -1.83 13.54 12.39
C LEU A 134 -3.17 12.79 12.42
N GLY A 135 -3.26 11.63 13.10
CA GLY A 135 -4.48 10.82 13.16
C GLY A 135 -4.78 10.00 11.90
N PHE A 136 -3.90 10.04 10.89
CA PHE A 136 -4.07 9.27 9.66
C PHE A 136 -3.38 7.92 9.75
N HIS A 137 -4.08 6.87 9.33
CA HIS A 137 -3.48 5.56 9.22
C HIS A 137 -2.56 5.51 7.99
N GLN A 138 -1.36 4.95 8.15
CA GLN A 138 -0.33 4.91 7.10
C GLN A 138 -0.85 4.28 5.79
N SER A 139 -1.65 3.21 5.88
CA SER A 139 -2.26 2.53 4.72
C SER A 139 -3.17 3.43 3.88
N ASP A 140 -3.77 4.44 4.51
CA ASP A 140 -4.82 5.25 3.90
C ASP A 140 -4.21 6.39 3.10
N ILE A 141 -3.05 6.88 3.52
CA ILE A 141 -2.40 8.07 2.94
C ILE A 141 -1.28 7.76 1.95
N ILE A 142 -0.65 6.57 2.00
CA ILE A 142 0.40 6.20 1.03
C ILE A 142 -0.14 6.25 -0.41
N HIS A 143 0.60 6.86 -1.32
CA HIS A 143 0.18 7.05 -2.72
C HIS A 143 -1.17 7.77 -2.89
N GLN A 144 -1.52 8.62 -1.92
CA GLN A 144 -2.55 9.63 -2.09
C GLN A 144 -1.92 10.99 -2.31
N SER A 145 -2.73 11.96 -2.74
CA SER A 145 -2.27 13.34 -2.81
C SER A 145 -2.16 13.91 -1.39
N VAL A 146 -0.98 14.44 -1.04
CA VAL A 146 -0.77 15.13 0.23
C VAL A 146 -1.68 16.36 0.37
N MET A 147 -2.17 16.91 -0.74
CA MET A 147 -3.06 18.07 -0.75
C MET A 147 -4.40 17.77 -0.07
N GLU A 148 -4.83 16.50 -0.02
CA GLU A 148 -6.03 16.08 0.70
C GLU A 148 -5.85 16.16 2.22
N LEU A 149 -4.60 16.12 2.70
CA LEU A 149 -4.23 16.17 4.12
C LEU A 149 -3.99 17.60 4.61
N ILE A 150 -3.71 18.53 3.69
CA ILE A 150 -3.36 19.92 3.99
C ILE A 150 -4.59 20.82 3.91
N HIS A 151 -4.70 21.73 4.89
CA HIS A 151 -5.74 22.75 4.93
C HIS A 151 -5.73 23.60 3.66
N SER A 152 -6.90 23.98 3.14
CA SER A 152 -7.03 24.65 1.83
C SER A 152 -6.24 25.95 1.72
N GLU A 153 -6.07 26.66 2.83
CA GLU A 153 -5.32 27.94 2.89
C GLU A 153 -3.80 27.74 2.70
N ASP A 154 -3.27 26.58 3.09
CA ASP A 154 -1.82 26.30 3.07
C ASP A 154 -1.38 25.58 1.79
N ARG A 155 -2.31 25.11 0.96
CA ARG A 155 -2.00 24.29 -0.22
C ARG A 155 -1.11 25.00 -1.23
N GLU A 156 -1.35 26.29 -1.46
CA GLU A 156 -0.54 27.06 -2.42
C GLU A 156 0.88 27.31 -1.90
N GLU A 157 1.05 27.49 -0.58
CA GLU A 157 2.37 27.57 0.04
C GLU A 157 3.11 26.24 -0.03
N PHE A 158 2.43 25.13 0.29
CA PHE A 158 3.03 23.81 0.19
C PHE A 158 3.45 23.45 -1.23
N LYS A 159 2.61 23.76 -2.24
CA LYS A 159 2.97 23.58 -3.66
C LYS A 159 4.21 24.37 -4.04
N ARG A 160 4.33 25.62 -3.55
CA ARG A 160 5.54 26.42 -3.79
C ARG A 160 6.77 25.71 -3.23
N GLN A 161 6.70 25.16 -2.02
CA GLN A 161 7.83 24.47 -1.38
C GLN A 161 8.25 23.18 -2.09
N LEU A 162 7.33 22.49 -2.78
CA LEU A 162 7.65 21.31 -3.59
C LEU A 162 8.48 21.64 -4.85
N LEU A 163 8.48 22.89 -5.30
CA LEU A 163 9.27 23.28 -6.46
C LEU A 163 10.76 23.32 -6.09
N TRP A 164 11.60 22.81 -7.00
CA TRP A 164 13.05 22.75 -6.81
C TRP A 164 13.70 24.13 -6.63
N ASN A 165 13.07 25.19 -7.13
CA ASN A 165 13.52 26.58 -7.08
C ASN A 165 12.92 27.37 -5.91
N SER A 166 12.17 26.73 -5.00
CA SER A 166 11.46 27.40 -3.91
C SER A 166 12.37 28.14 -2.93
N SER A 167 13.61 27.66 -2.77
CA SER A 167 14.63 28.25 -1.89
C SER A 167 15.55 29.24 -2.60
N LEU A 168 15.31 29.57 -3.87
CA LEU A 168 16.13 30.53 -4.60
C LEU A 168 15.72 31.97 -4.28
N PRO A 169 16.69 32.91 -4.29
CA PRO A 169 16.38 34.34 -4.23
C PRO A 169 15.38 34.74 -5.34
N PRO A 170 14.51 35.74 -5.12
CA PRO A 170 13.47 36.16 -6.09
C PRO A 170 14.04 36.47 -7.49
N ASP A 171 15.28 36.96 -7.55
CA ASP A 171 15.96 37.30 -8.80
C ASP A 171 16.36 36.05 -9.63
N LYS A 172 16.35 34.86 -9.01
CA LYS A 172 16.80 33.59 -9.60
C LYS A 172 15.67 32.57 -9.79
N THR A 173 14.46 32.82 -9.30
CA THR A 173 13.35 31.85 -9.38
C THR A 173 12.85 31.59 -10.81
N ASN A 174 13.06 32.54 -11.73
CA ASN A 174 12.69 32.42 -13.14
C ASN A 174 13.75 31.71 -14.00
N LEU A 175 14.92 31.40 -13.42
CA LEU A 175 15.97 30.68 -14.14
C LEU A 175 15.62 29.20 -14.22
N THR A 176 15.88 28.61 -15.37
CA THR A 176 15.79 27.16 -15.57
C THR A 176 16.90 26.46 -14.79
N LEU A 177 16.66 25.19 -14.43
CA LEU A 177 17.65 24.37 -13.71
C LEU A 177 19.00 24.35 -14.46
N HIS A 178 18.96 24.30 -15.79
CA HIS A 178 20.15 24.34 -16.64
C HIS A 178 20.94 25.66 -16.49
N GLU A 179 20.25 26.80 -16.43
CA GLU A 179 20.89 28.12 -16.29
C GLU A 179 21.59 28.28 -14.93
N ILE A 180 21.04 27.68 -13.87
CA ILE A 180 21.62 27.75 -12.51
C ILE A 180 22.82 26.82 -12.34
N MET A 181 22.84 25.70 -13.06
CA MET A 181 23.97 24.76 -13.02
C MET A 181 25.20 25.25 -13.82
N LEU A 182 25.10 26.37 -14.56
CA LEU A 182 26.22 26.96 -15.26
C LEU A 182 27.28 27.53 -14.29
N PRO A 183 28.58 27.47 -14.64
CA PRO A 183 29.68 27.88 -13.76
C PRO A 183 29.59 29.34 -13.30
N ASP A 184 29.00 30.22 -14.10
CA ASP A 184 28.96 31.68 -13.88
C ASP A 184 28.11 32.10 -12.67
N PHE A 185 27.25 31.22 -12.15
CA PHE A 185 26.39 31.49 -10.99
C PHE A 185 26.90 30.89 -9.67
N ARG A 186 28.09 30.24 -9.68
CA ARG A 186 28.80 29.82 -8.46
C ARG A 186 29.63 30.99 -7.90
N ASN A 187 28.97 31.96 -7.29
CA ASN A 187 29.62 32.92 -6.39
C ASN A 187 29.01 32.77 -4.99
#